data_AF-A0A7X9BUM2-F1
#
_entry.id   AF-A0A7X9BUM2-F1
#
_cell.length_a   1.000
_cell.length_b   1.000
_cell.length_c   1.000
_cell.angle_alpha   90.00
_cell.angle_beta   90.00
_cell.angle_gamma   90.00
#
_symmetry.space_group_name_H-M   'P 1'
#
loop_
_entity.id
_entity.type
_entity.pdbx_description
1 polymer ?
#
loop_
_entity_poly.entity_id
_entity_poly.type
_entity_poly.pdbx_seq_one_letter_code
_entity_poly.pdbx_strand_id
1 'polypeptide(L)'
;MSKILSFTKIDSLIKHENTDLKTTLKYEYEDNVYEIVVKKYVGLNDVLDIVYGVLSVVFAKDEDGETHYFPGLLDYAKAAYIMEKFTNLKHDMGADRVFALMYGGDIYDRIISAINEAQLQHIDTAIQKAIDYELRVIASFERGQIAHAIEKLDQATSAFTALTEHIQTVDSDKLASIFDNLSKIDETTLVNAVIGVNEGNER
;
A
#
# COMPACT_ATOMS: atom_id res chain seq x y z
N MET A 1 -7.95 31.78 40.18
CA MET A 1 -8.58 30.45 39.97
C MET A 1 -8.76 30.25 38.48
N SER A 2 -8.15 29.20 37.90
CA SER A 2 -8.44 28.79 36.52
C SER A 2 -9.84 28.21 36.46
N LYS A 3 -10.69 28.68 35.53
CA LYS A 3 -12.02 28.10 35.30
C LYS A 3 -11.84 26.76 34.58
N ILE A 4 -12.43 25.70 35.11
CA ILE A 4 -12.50 24.40 34.41
C ILE A 4 -13.32 24.62 33.13
N LEU A 5 -12.69 24.40 31.97
CA LEU A 5 -13.35 24.42 30.67
C LEU A 5 -13.94 23.03 30.38
N SER A 6 -15.21 23.00 29.97
CA SER A 6 -15.84 21.78 29.44
C SER A 6 -15.59 21.67 27.93
N PHE A 7 -15.57 20.44 27.40
CA PHE A 7 -15.44 20.20 25.96
C PHE A 7 -16.51 20.95 25.15
N THR A 8 -17.74 21.05 25.62
CA THR A 8 -18.80 21.83 24.95
C THR A 8 -18.48 23.32 24.79
N LYS A 9 -17.75 23.91 25.75
CA LYS A 9 -17.30 25.30 25.67
C LYS A 9 -16.12 25.43 24.69
N ILE A 10 -15.24 24.44 24.65
CA ILE A 10 -14.16 24.35 23.66
C ILE A 10 -14.74 24.18 22.26
N ASP A 11 -15.74 23.32 22.06
CA ASP A 11 -16.41 23.13 20.76
C ASP A 11 -17.06 24.42 20.26
N SER A 12 -17.73 25.15 21.15
CA SER A 12 -18.31 26.46 20.84
C SER A 12 -17.23 27.49 20.46
N LEU A 13 -16.09 27.47 21.15
CA LEU A 13 -14.94 28.33 20.82
C LEU A 13 -14.34 27.97 19.46
N ILE A 14 -14.10 26.69 19.19
CA ILE A 14 -13.56 26.20 17.91
C ILE A 14 -14.49 26.59 16.75
N LYS A 15 -15.80 26.46 16.94
CA LYS A 15 -16.81 26.88 15.94
C LYS A 15 -16.85 28.39 15.74
N HIS A 16 -16.60 29.17 16.80
CA HIS A 16 -16.61 30.63 16.71
C HIS A 16 -15.34 31.19 16.04
N GLU A 17 -14.17 30.65 16.38
CA GLU A 17 -12.88 31.06 15.81
C GLU A 17 -12.71 30.59 14.36
N ASN A 18 -13.30 29.45 13.98
CA ASN A 18 -13.30 28.97 12.60
C ASN A 18 -14.56 29.43 11.85
N THR A 19 -14.76 30.74 11.74
CA THR A 19 -15.92 31.31 11.03
C THR A 19 -15.82 31.13 9.50
N ASP A 20 -14.60 31.08 8.95
CA ASP A 20 -14.35 30.76 7.55
C ASP A 20 -13.74 29.36 7.39
N LEU A 21 -14.62 28.36 7.26
CA LEU A 21 -14.26 26.95 7.07
C LEU A 21 -13.86 26.60 5.64
N LYS A 22 -14.03 27.56 4.73
CA LYS A 22 -13.89 27.33 3.30
C LYS A 22 -13.29 28.56 2.64
N THR A 23 -12.48 28.32 1.63
CA THR A 23 -11.93 29.33 0.73
C THR A 23 -12.48 29.07 -0.67
N THR A 24 -13.01 30.09 -1.32
CA THR A 24 -13.47 29.98 -2.72
C THR A 24 -12.40 30.55 -3.65
N LEU A 25 -11.84 29.69 -4.49
CA LEU A 25 -10.92 30.06 -5.56
C LEU A 25 -11.73 30.30 -6.84
N LYS A 26 -11.59 31.49 -7.43
CA LYS A 26 -12.28 31.88 -8.66
C LYS A 26 -11.32 31.86 -9.85
N TYR A 27 -11.80 31.33 -10.97
CA TYR A 27 -11.10 31.28 -12.25
C TYR A 27 -12.03 31.80 -13.34
N GLU A 28 -11.52 32.72 -14.15
CA GLU A 28 -12.27 33.33 -15.25
C GLU A 28 -11.77 32.75 -16.58
N TYR A 29 -12.69 32.20 -17.37
CA TYR A 29 -12.39 31.65 -18.69
C TYR A 29 -13.60 31.78 -19.62
N GLU A 30 -13.39 32.35 -20.81
CA GLU A 30 -14.41 32.52 -21.87
C GLU A 30 -15.77 33.01 -21.32
N ASP A 31 -15.78 34.16 -20.65
CA ASP A 31 -16.96 34.81 -20.02
C ASP A 31 -17.64 34.01 -18.89
N ASN A 32 -17.06 32.89 -18.47
CA ASN A 32 -17.54 32.08 -17.35
C ASN A 32 -16.63 32.23 -16.12
N VAL A 33 -17.26 32.20 -14.94
CA VAL A 33 -16.56 32.14 -13.66
C VAL A 33 -16.72 30.74 -13.08
N TYR A 34 -15.60 30.05 -12.89
CA TYR A 34 -15.53 28.74 -12.25
C TYR A 34 -15.08 28.90 -10.81
N GLU A 35 -15.80 28.26 -9.88
CA GLU A 35 -15.55 28.36 -8.44
C GLU A 35 -15.14 27.00 -7.86
N ILE A 36 -13.91 26.94 -7.34
CA ILE A 36 -13.43 25.80 -6.56
C ILE A 36 -13.55 26.17 -5.08
N VAL A 37 -14.38 25.43 -4.36
CA VAL A 37 -14.59 25.62 -2.92
C VAL A 37 -13.70 24.64 -2.18
N VAL A 38 -12.70 25.16 -1.47
CA VAL A 38 -11.73 24.37 -0.69
C VAL A 38 -12.09 24.45 0.78
N LYS A 39 -12.30 23.31 1.44
CA LYS A 39 -12.46 23.21 2.89
C LYS A 39 -11.11 23.48 3.56
N LYS A 40 -11.09 24.24 4.65
CA LYS A 40 -9.88 24.48 5.44
C LYS A 40 -9.45 23.24 6.22
N TYR A 41 -10.42 22.44 6.66
CA TYR A 41 -10.21 21.17 7.32
C TYR A 41 -11.29 20.15 6.96
N VAL A 42 -10.96 18.88 7.16
CA VAL A 42 -11.87 17.74 6.98
C VAL A 42 -11.99 16.92 8.27
N GLY A 43 -13.04 16.09 8.35
CA GLY A 43 -13.24 15.23 9.51
C GLY A 43 -12.28 14.03 9.55
N LEU A 44 -12.24 13.32 10.67
CA LEU A 44 -11.40 12.12 10.82
C LEU A 44 -11.70 11.05 9.75
N ASN A 45 -12.97 10.84 9.40
CA ASN A 45 -13.34 9.87 8.37
C ASN A 45 -12.76 10.24 7.00
N ASP A 46 -12.82 11.52 6.63
CA ASP A 46 -12.20 11.99 5.38
C ASP A 46 -10.67 11.81 5.42
N VAL A 47 -10.02 12.03 6.58
CA VAL A 47 -8.58 11.75 6.76
C VAL A 47 -8.28 10.27 6.54
N LEU A 48 -9.07 9.38 7.13
CA LEU A 48 -8.91 7.92 6.96
C LEU A 48 -9.12 7.52 5.50
N ASP A 49 -10.16 8.06 4.84
CA ASP A 49 -10.42 7.82 3.42
C ASP A 49 -9.23 8.26 2.54
N ILE A 50 -8.59 9.39 2.86
CA ILE A 50 -7.38 9.83 2.14
C ILE A 50 -6.26 8.81 2.34
N VAL A 51 -5.99 8.40 3.58
CA VAL A 51 -4.90 7.46 3.87
C VAL A 51 -5.12 6.13 3.16
N TYR A 52 -6.29 5.49 3.33
CA TYR A 52 -6.59 4.21 2.70
C TYR A 52 -6.71 4.32 1.19
N GLY A 53 -7.26 5.43 0.69
CA GLY A 53 -7.31 5.73 -0.72
C GLY A 53 -5.92 5.77 -1.34
N VAL A 54 -5.00 6.53 -0.73
CA VAL A 54 -3.61 6.60 -1.20
C VAL A 54 -2.95 5.23 -1.20
N LEU A 55 -3.10 4.45 -0.13
CA LEU A 55 -2.56 3.09 -0.06
C LEU A 55 -3.09 2.20 -1.18
N SER A 56 -4.39 2.28 -1.50
CA SER A 56 -5.00 1.47 -2.56
C SER A 56 -4.47 1.77 -3.97
N VAL A 57 -3.89 2.95 -4.17
CA VAL A 57 -3.29 3.35 -5.45
C VAL A 57 -1.81 2.96 -5.51
N VAL A 58 -1.08 3.14 -4.41
CA VAL A 58 0.38 2.87 -4.38
C VAL A 58 0.72 1.42 -4.09
N PHE A 59 -0.21 0.62 -3.58
CA PHE A 59 -0.06 -0.82 -3.43
C PHE A 59 -1.02 -1.53 -4.39
N ALA A 60 -0.48 -2.23 -5.38
CA ALA A 60 -1.27 -3.06 -6.30
C ALA A 60 -0.85 -4.52 -6.18
N LYS A 61 -1.81 -5.41 -6.44
CA LYS A 61 -1.55 -6.84 -6.55
C LYS A 61 -1.29 -7.21 -8.00
N ASP A 62 -0.30 -8.06 -8.23
CA ASP A 62 -0.08 -8.67 -9.53
C ASP A 62 -1.05 -9.84 -9.78
N GLU A 63 -0.85 -10.54 -10.91
CA GLU A 63 -1.66 -11.70 -11.31
C GLU A 63 -1.54 -12.88 -10.33
N ASP A 64 -0.40 -12.98 -9.64
CA ASP A 64 -0.07 -14.04 -8.69
C ASP A 64 -0.51 -13.71 -7.25
N GLY A 65 -1.02 -12.48 -7.04
CA GLY A 65 -1.57 -12.00 -5.79
C GLY A 65 -0.54 -11.36 -4.85
N GLU A 66 0.69 -11.15 -5.31
CA GLU A 66 1.74 -10.45 -4.56
C GLU A 66 1.51 -8.95 -4.58
N THR A 67 1.76 -8.30 -3.44
CA THR A 67 1.54 -6.87 -3.26
C THR A 67 2.82 -6.10 -3.58
N HIS A 68 2.76 -5.23 -4.58
CA HIS A 68 3.86 -4.38 -5.02
C HIS A 68 3.65 -2.93 -4.62
N TYR A 69 4.72 -2.26 -4.21
CA TYR A 69 4.71 -0.82 -3.90
C TYR A 69 5.18 0.03 -5.08
N PHE A 70 4.36 1.00 -5.49
CA PHE A 70 4.59 1.92 -6.60
C PHE A 70 4.80 3.35 -6.07
N PRO A 71 6.01 3.72 -5.62
CA PRO A 71 6.28 5.05 -5.07
C PRO A 71 6.04 6.17 -6.09
N GLY A 72 6.19 5.89 -7.39
CA GLY A 72 5.94 6.87 -8.46
C GLY A 72 4.49 7.34 -8.54
N LEU A 73 3.54 6.62 -7.93
CA LEU A 73 2.13 7.00 -7.88
C LEU A 73 1.77 7.78 -6.61
N LEU A 74 2.70 7.98 -5.67
CA LEU A 74 2.42 8.56 -4.36
C LEU A 74 1.90 10.00 -4.46
N ASP A 75 2.61 10.86 -5.18
CA ASP A 75 2.24 12.27 -5.29
C ASP A 75 0.90 12.43 -6.04
N TYR A 76 0.69 11.62 -7.07
CA TYR A 76 -0.58 11.53 -7.78
C TYR A 76 -1.72 11.12 -6.83
N ALA A 77 -1.54 10.04 -6.08
CA ALA A 77 -2.56 9.51 -5.19
C ALA A 77 -2.91 10.55 -4.11
N LYS A 78 -1.89 11.18 -3.50
CA LYS A 78 -2.09 12.27 -2.54
C LYS A 78 -2.92 13.40 -3.14
N ALA A 79 -2.52 13.89 -4.32
CA ALA A 79 -3.22 14.98 -4.98
C ALA A 79 -4.69 14.63 -5.30
N ALA A 80 -4.93 13.42 -5.83
CA ALA A 80 -6.27 12.95 -6.15
C ALA A 80 -7.19 12.95 -4.92
N TYR A 81 -6.77 12.31 -3.83
CA TYR A 81 -7.59 12.19 -2.62
C TYR A 81 -7.70 13.51 -1.83
N ILE A 82 -6.65 14.34 -1.82
CA ILE A 82 -6.75 15.69 -1.24
C ILE A 82 -7.77 16.50 -2.01
N MET A 83 -7.69 16.56 -3.35
CA MET A 83 -8.65 17.31 -4.15
C MET A 83 -10.07 16.79 -3.97
N GLU A 84 -10.27 15.46 -3.96
CA GLU A 84 -11.58 14.85 -3.75
C GLU A 84 -12.21 15.25 -2.40
N LYS A 85 -11.45 15.16 -1.30
CA LYS A 85 -12.01 15.34 0.04
C LYS A 85 -12.10 16.81 0.47
N PHE A 86 -11.14 17.62 0.04
CA PHE A 86 -11.08 19.03 0.41
C PHE A 86 -11.83 19.95 -0.53
N THR A 87 -12.14 19.54 -1.77
CA THR A 87 -12.78 20.44 -2.74
C THR A 87 -14.20 20.02 -3.13
N ASN A 88 -14.85 20.83 -3.96
CA ASN A 88 -16.11 20.50 -4.65
C ASN A 88 -15.87 19.90 -6.06
N LEU A 89 -14.63 19.59 -6.43
CA LEU A 89 -14.32 18.91 -7.69
C LEU A 89 -14.92 17.49 -7.65
N LYS A 90 -15.46 17.04 -8.78
CA LYS A 90 -16.09 15.72 -8.86
C LYS A 90 -15.04 14.60 -8.75
N HIS A 91 -15.45 13.48 -8.18
CA HIS A 91 -14.60 12.29 -7.98
C HIS A 91 -14.11 11.66 -9.30
N ASP A 92 -14.76 11.92 -10.43
CA ASP A 92 -14.46 11.36 -11.75
C ASP A 92 -13.41 12.16 -12.55
N MET A 93 -12.47 12.83 -11.87
CA MET A 93 -11.44 13.63 -12.54
C MET A 93 -10.57 12.79 -13.49
N GLY A 94 -10.36 11.49 -13.23
CA GLY A 94 -9.49 10.65 -14.06
C GLY A 94 -8.01 11.04 -13.93
N ALA A 95 -7.11 10.08 -14.17
CA ALA A 95 -5.69 10.24 -13.87
C ALA A 95 -5.04 11.43 -14.61
N ASP A 96 -5.31 11.57 -15.90
CA ASP A 96 -4.73 12.63 -16.74
C ASP A 96 -5.15 14.03 -16.29
N ARG A 97 -6.40 14.22 -15.83
CA ARG A 97 -6.85 15.55 -15.39
C ARG A 97 -6.25 15.91 -14.04
N VAL A 98 -6.12 14.94 -13.13
CA VAL A 98 -5.41 15.16 -11.86
C VAL A 98 -3.97 15.58 -12.15
N PHE A 99 -3.27 14.88 -13.05
CA PHE A 99 -1.92 15.28 -13.49
C PHE A 99 -1.90 16.68 -14.11
N ALA A 100 -2.86 17.01 -14.97
CA ALA A 100 -2.97 18.34 -15.55
C ALA A 100 -3.24 19.43 -14.50
N LEU A 101 -4.01 19.14 -13.44
CA LEU A 101 -4.25 20.08 -12.34
C LEU A 101 -3.00 20.27 -11.46
N MET A 102 -2.21 19.21 -11.27
CA MET A 102 -0.96 19.26 -10.51
C MET A 102 0.13 20.07 -11.23
N TYR A 103 0.26 19.92 -12.55
CA TYR A 103 1.42 20.43 -13.30
C TYR A 103 1.09 21.47 -14.36
N GLY A 104 -0.17 21.62 -14.75
CA GLY A 104 -0.61 22.49 -15.85
C GLY A 104 -0.90 23.94 -15.46
N GLY A 105 -0.85 24.28 -14.16
CA GLY A 105 -1.13 25.62 -13.67
C GLY A 105 -0.94 25.74 -12.15
N ASP A 106 -1.46 26.82 -11.57
CA ASP A 106 -1.35 27.13 -10.13
C ASP A 106 -2.53 26.59 -9.30
N ILE A 107 -3.46 25.85 -9.92
CA ILE A 107 -4.71 25.44 -9.30
C ILE A 107 -4.45 24.57 -8.08
N TYR A 108 -3.61 23.54 -8.22
CA TYR A 108 -3.28 22.63 -7.13
C TYR A 108 -2.57 23.36 -5.98
N ASP A 109 -1.58 24.21 -6.28
CA ASP A 109 -0.86 24.99 -5.26
C ASP A 109 -1.80 25.92 -4.49
N ARG A 110 -2.76 26.54 -5.18
CA ARG A 110 -3.79 27.39 -4.55
C ARG A 110 -4.76 26.58 -3.68
N ILE A 111 -5.09 25.34 -4.08
CA ILE A 111 -5.87 24.42 -3.25
C ILE A 111 -5.10 24.09 -1.98
N ILE A 112 -3.85 23.64 -2.10
CA ILE A 112 -3.01 23.27 -0.95
C ILE A 112 -2.83 24.44 0.01
N SER A 113 -2.56 25.64 -0.51
CA SER A 113 -2.39 26.86 0.29
C SER A 113 -3.66 27.29 1.04
N ALA A 114 -4.84 26.82 0.63
CA ALA A 114 -6.11 27.12 1.28
C ALA A 114 -6.46 26.13 2.41
N ILE A 115 -5.74 25.01 2.52
CA ILE A 115 -5.94 23.98 3.55
C ILE A 115 -5.09 24.31 4.78
N ASN A 116 -5.56 23.91 5.97
CA ASN A 116 -4.76 24.00 7.18
C ASN A 116 -3.48 23.15 7.09
N GLU A 117 -2.33 23.82 7.17
CA GLU A 117 -1.00 23.20 7.09
C GLU A 117 -0.78 22.08 8.12
N ALA A 118 -1.24 22.26 9.37
CA ALA A 118 -1.07 21.24 10.40
C ALA A 118 -1.87 19.97 10.09
N GLN A 119 -3.07 20.08 9.50
CA GLN A 119 -3.84 18.91 9.07
C GLN A 119 -3.20 18.25 7.85
N LEU A 120 -2.67 19.01 6.88
CA LEU A 120 -1.93 18.44 5.75
C LEU A 120 -0.71 17.65 6.23
N GLN A 121 0.10 18.24 7.11
CA GLN A 121 1.27 17.55 7.69
C GLN A 121 0.88 16.29 8.46
N HIS A 122 -0.26 16.34 9.18
CA HIS A 122 -0.80 15.17 9.86
C HIS A 122 -1.19 14.06 8.87
N ILE A 123 -1.87 14.40 7.78
CA ILE A 123 -2.25 13.48 6.71
C ILE A 123 -0.99 12.87 6.07
N ASP A 124 -0.02 13.69 5.69
CA ASP A 124 1.24 13.22 5.09
C ASP A 124 1.99 12.26 6.02
N THR A 125 2.05 12.59 7.31
CA THR A 125 2.68 11.73 8.32
C THR A 125 1.91 10.41 8.48
N ALA A 126 0.58 10.44 8.45
CA ALA A 126 -0.25 9.26 8.55
C ALA A 126 -0.08 8.34 7.33
N ILE A 127 -0.05 8.91 6.13
CA ILE A 127 0.23 8.19 4.89
C ILE A 127 1.60 7.51 4.97
N GLN A 128 2.66 8.25 5.32
CA GLN A 128 4.00 7.67 5.41
C GLN A 128 4.06 6.53 6.42
N LYS A 129 3.47 6.71 7.61
CA LYS A 129 3.43 5.65 8.63
C LYS A 129 2.68 4.41 8.16
N ALA A 130 1.62 4.59 7.37
CA ALA A 130 0.84 3.49 6.85
C ALA A 130 1.61 2.75 5.73
N ILE A 131 2.30 3.47 4.85
CA ILE A 131 3.22 2.87 3.86
C ILE A 131 4.32 2.08 4.57
N ASP A 132 4.97 2.66 5.59
CA ASP A 132 6.02 1.99 6.38
C ASP A 132 5.48 0.74 7.10
N TYR A 133 4.20 0.76 7.49
CA TYR A 133 3.55 -0.40 8.08
C TYR A 133 3.35 -1.50 7.03
N GLU A 134 2.76 -1.19 5.87
CA GLU A 134 2.54 -2.16 4.79
C GLU A 134 3.85 -2.77 4.28
N LEU A 135 4.89 -1.96 4.06
CA LEU A 135 6.22 -2.45 3.68
C LEU A 135 6.81 -3.41 4.72
N ARG A 136 6.59 -3.16 6.02
CA ARG A 136 7.03 -4.07 7.09
C ARG A 136 6.21 -5.35 7.12
N VAL A 137 4.93 -5.30 6.79
CA VAL A 137 4.08 -6.50 6.68
C VAL A 137 4.58 -7.38 5.54
N ILE A 138 4.82 -6.79 4.36
CA ILE A 138 5.36 -7.48 3.18
C ILE A 138 6.71 -8.15 3.51
N ALA A 139 7.67 -7.39 4.03
CA ALA A 139 8.99 -7.92 4.40
C ALA A 139 8.94 -8.98 5.51
N SER A 140 7.93 -8.95 6.39
CA SER A 140 7.77 -9.97 7.44
C SER A 140 7.16 -11.25 6.90
N PHE A 141 6.24 -11.15 5.94
CA PHE A 141 5.68 -12.28 5.22
C PHE A 141 6.77 -13.03 4.44
N GLU A 142 7.59 -12.30 3.68
CA GLU A 142 8.74 -12.86 2.93
C GLU A 142 9.72 -13.60 3.85
N ARG A 143 10.09 -12.99 4.99
CA ARG A 143 10.97 -13.64 5.98
C ARG A 143 10.37 -14.93 6.55
N GLY A 144 9.05 -14.96 6.76
CA GLY A 144 8.35 -16.15 7.20
C GLY A 144 8.41 -17.27 6.15
N GLN A 145 8.24 -16.93 4.87
CA GLN A 145 8.36 -17.90 3.78
C GLN A 145 9.78 -18.45 3.65
N ILE A 146 10.81 -17.60 3.74
CA ILE A 146 12.22 -18.03 3.70
C ILE A 146 12.54 -18.97 4.87
N ALA A 147 12.10 -18.63 6.09
CA ALA A 147 12.30 -19.49 7.25
C ALA A 147 11.66 -20.87 7.06
N HIS A 148 10.44 -20.90 6.49
CA HIS A 148 9.75 -22.15 6.18
C HIS A 148 10.43 -22.95 5.06
N ALA A 149 10.99 -22.28 4.05
CA ALA A 149 11.75 -22.92 2.99
C ALA A 149 13.05 -23.55 3.51
N ILE A 150 13.76 -22.85 4.41
CA ILE A 150 14.95 -23.38 5.10
C ILE A 150 14.57 -24.61 5.92
N GLU A 151 13.47 -24.57 6.67
CA GLU A 151 12.99 -25.72 7.43
C GLU A 151 12.70 -26.94 6.54
N LYS A 152 12.08 -26.72 5.37
CA LYS A 152 11.84 -27.78 4.38
C LYS A 152 13.14 -28.33 3.77
N LEU A 153 14.14 -27.47 3.51
CA LEU A 153 15.45 -27.89 3.02
C LEU A 153 16.21 -28.71 4.07
N ASP A 154 16.13 -28.35 5.35
CA ASP A 154 16.73 -29.11 6.44
C ASP A 154 16.04 -30.47 6.61
N GLN A 155 14.71 -30.52 6.50
CA GLN A 155 13.94 -31.78 6.50
C GLN A 155 14.32 -32.66 5.31
N ALA A 156 14.44 -32.10 4.10
CA ALA A 156 14.86 -32.83 2.91
C ALA A 156 16.29 -33.37 3.06
N THR A 157 17.22 -32.55 3.55
CA THR A 157 18.62 -32.93 3.79
C THR A 157 18.73 -34.05 4.82
N SER A 158 17.93 -33.98 5.90
CA SER A 158 17.85 -35.04 6.90
C SER A 158 17.32 -36.34 6.32
N ALA A 159 16.28 -36.27 5.48
CA ALA A 159 15.73 -37.43 4.78
C ALA A 159 16.73 -38.05 3.79
N PHE A 160 17.47 -37.24 3.04
CA PHE A 160 18.54 -37.70 2.14
C PHE A 160 19.70 -38.35 2.90
N THR A 161 20.08 -37.79 4.05
CA THR A 161 21.12 -38.37 4.91
C THR A 161 20.69 -39.73 5.43
N ALA A 162 19.48 -39.84 5.98
CA ALA A 162 18.91 -41.09 6.45
C ALA A 162 18.80 -42.14 5.32
N LEU A 163 18.38 -41.72 4.11
CA LEU A 163 18.35 -42.58 2.93
C LEU A 163 19.75 -43.08 2.56
N THR A 164 20.76 -42.22 2.62
CA THR A 164 22.15 -42.55 2.28
C THR A 164 22.77 -43.52 3.30
N GLU A 165 22.53 -43.31 4.60
CA GLU A 165 22.94 -44.23 5.66
C GLU A 165 22.24 -45.59 5.53
N HIS A 166 20.96 -45.60 5.13
CA HIS A 166 20.24 -46.83 4.83
C HIS A 166 20.84 -47.53 3.60
N ILE A 167 21.15 -46.81 2.54
CA ILE A 167 21.80 -47.34 1.34
C ILE A 167 23.17 -47.97 1.65
N GLN A 168 23.95 -47.38 2.56
CA GLN A 168 25.25 -47.94 2.98
C GLN A 168 25.14 -49.27 3.75
N THR A 169 23.96 -49.59 4.29
CA THR A 169 23.73 -50.78 5.12
C THR A 169 22.87 -51.84 4.43
N VAL A 170 22.51 -51.63 3.16
CA VAL A 170 21.48 -52.40 2.46
C VAL A 170 22.06 -53.19 1.28
N ASP A 171 21.66 -54.46 1.21
CA ASP A 171 21.99 -55.41 0.14
C ASP A 171 21.52 -54.90 -1.23
N SER A 172 22.28 -55.21 -2.28
CA SER A 172 22.16 -54.62 -3.63
C SER A 172 20.75 -54.70 -4.25
N ASP A 173 19.97 -55.72 -3.90
CA ASP A 173 18.60 -55.93 -4.37
C ASP A 173 17.58 -54.94 -3.79
N LYS A 174 17.78 -54.48 -2.55
CA LYS A 174 16.92 -53.45 -1.93
C LYS A 174 17.26 -52.07 -2.44
N LEU A 175 18.52 -51.82 -2.77
CA LEU A 175 18.98 -50.61 -3.46
C LEU A 175 18.31 -50.45 -4.83
N ALA A 176 18.19 -51.54 -5.59
CA ALA A 176 17.45 -51.55 -6.86
C ALA A 176 15.97 -51.16 -6.66
N SER A 177 15.30 -51.66 -5.61
CA SER A 177 13.89 -51.32 -5.33
C SER A 177 13.67 -49.86 -4.93
N ILE A 178 14.65 -49.22 -4.29
CA ILE A 178 14.60 -47.80 -3.92
C ILE A 178 14.78 -46.93 -5.17
N PHE A 179 15.74 -47.27 -6.04
CA PHE A 179 15.91 -46.60 -7.34
C PHE A 179 14.69 -46.80 -8.26
N ASP A 180 14.08 -47.98 -8.23
CA ASP A 180 12.86 -48.26 -9.00
C ASP A 180 11.66 -47.44 -8.50
N ASN A 181 11.60 -47.12 -7.19
CA ASN A 181 10.59 -46.23 -6.61
C ASN A 181 10.89 -44.74 -6.85
N LEU A 182 12.17 -44.34 -6.85
CA LEU A 182 12.58 -42.97 -7.22
C LEU A 182 12.36 -42.69 -8.72
N SER A 183 12.57 -43.69 -9.59
CA SER A 183 12.29 -43.56 -11.03
C SER A 183 10.79 -43.46 -11.38
N LYS A 184 9.92 -43.79 -10.42
CA LYS A 184 8.45 -43.63 -10.50
C LYS A 184 7.98 -42.28 -9.94
N ILE A 185 8.88 -41.52 -9.32
CA ILE A 185 8.65 -40.10 -9.10
C ILE A 185 8.83 -39.45 -10.47
N ASP A 186 7.71 -39.07 -11.07
CA ASP A 186 7.68 -38.42 -12.38
C ASP A 186 8.63 -37.21 -12.36
N GLU A 187 9.48 -37.10 -13.38
CA GLU A 187 10.35 -35.94 -13.58
C GLU A 187 9.54 -34.65 -13.49
N THR A 188 8.27 -34.64 -13.93
CA THR A 188 7.41 -33.46 -13.79
C THR A 188 7.12 -33.08 -12.33
N THR A 189 7.14 -34.00 -11.38
CA THR A 189 6.89 -33.68 -9.95
C THR A 189 8.11 -33.03 -9.29
N LEU A 190 9.31 -33.51 -9.63
CA LEU A 190 10.56 -32.90 -9.20
C LEU A 190 10.82 -31.58 -9.90
N VAL A 191 10.54 -31.52 -11.20
CA VAL A 191 10.61 -30.31 -12.02
C VAL A 191 9.58 -29.30 -11.54
N ASN A 192 8.33 -29.65 -11.22
CA ASN A 192 7.36 -28.69 -10.67
C ASN A 192 7.70 -28.22 -9.25
N ALA A 193 8.40 -29.02 -8.45
CA ALA A 193 8.92 -28.58 -7.14
C ALA A 193 10.10 -27.59 -7.28
N VAL A 194 10.85 -27.64 -8.38
CA VAL A 194 11.98 -26.74 -8.68
C VAL A 194 11.56 -25.55 -9.55
N ILE A 195 10.62 -25.74 -10.48
CA ILE A 195 10.00 -24.71 -11.32
C ILE A 195 9.02 -23.89 -10.49
N GLY A 196 8.26 -24.46 -9.56
CA GLY A 196 7.48 -23.68 -8.57
C GLY A 196 8.34 -22.79 -7.65
N VAL A 197 9.66 -22.99 -7.64
CA VAL A 197 10.66 -22.14 -6.98
C VAL A 197 11.30 -21.12 -7.95
N ASN A 198 11.29 -21.39 -9.26
CA ASN A 198 11.86 -20.51 -10.30
C ASN A 198 10.82 -19.65 -11.03
N GLU A 199 9.55 -20.04 -11.11
CA GLU A 199 8.45 -19.21 -11.61
C GLU A 199 8.11 -18.06 -10.65
N GLY A 200 8.50 -18.17 -9.37
CA GLY A 200 8.57 -17.04 -8.42
C GLY A 200 9.85 -16.21 -8.51
N ASN A 201 10.69 -16.43 -9.53
CA ASN A 201 11.96 -15.73 -9.75
C ASN A 201 12.12 -15.18 -11.18
N GLU A 202 11.14 -15.38 -12.07
CA GLU A 202 11.08 -14.76 -13.40
C GLU A 202 9.65 -14.32 -13.76
N ARG A 203 9.07 -13.42 -12.96
CA ARG A 203 8.09 -12.43 -13.42
C ARG A 203 8.29 -11.10 -12.70
#